data_AF-A0A9W4D0P3-F1
#
_entry.id   AF-A0A9W4D0P3-F1
#
_cell.length_a   1.000
_cell.length_b   1.000
_cell.length_c   1.000
_cell.angle_alpha   90.00
_cell.angle_beta   90.00
_cell.angle_gamma   90.00
#
_symmetry.space_group_name_H-M   'P 1'
#
loop_
_entity.id
_entity.type
_entity.pdbx_description
1 polymer ?
#
loop_
_entity_poly.entity_id
_entity_poly.type
_entity_poly.pdbx_seq_one_letter_code
_entity_poly.pdbx_strand_id
1 'polypeptide(L)'
;MSSISSVTYSASETDEVNRWLAISEKLKVSSENDRKSILENINTHLASRTTFLGSKPSKADITFYHSLAPLVSSWSPEQKTGENGNPNIVRHLDFVQNSPIFELLISDTEKVTIDPEKIMYVKPMADPKAEKERLKKEKAAAIAKTESASETTMNTAVVTKNPPAKNVIENIEATTTGETAQSDKKKNKKEKAPKLPKLPAVAASLSPCLIDLRVGHILKAIKHPEAETLYVSTIAMGDKPGTDDTSEYEGQIVRTVCSGLNGLVPLEEMQGRKVIVVCNLKPVKMRGIKSSAMVLAASPRLKEGEDDHHGGPVELVSPPVDAVAGERVFFEGWKGEPEGILNPKKKIWENIQPGFTTTGKLEVVFDAGAVKALQKEGEPLQTSVGKLVTESGGICKVRSLADAIVR
;
A
#
# COMPACT_ATOMS: atom_id res chain seq x y z
N MET A 1 -22.74 6.79 -6.90
CA MET A 1 -22.09 8.11 -7.02
C MET A 1 -23.13 9.10 -7.51
N SER A 2 -23.13 10.33 -6.99
CA SER A 2 -24.06 11.38 -7.42
C SER A 2 -23.79 11.80 -8.87
N SER A 3 -24.83 12.01 -9.65
CA SER A 3 -24.74 12.53 -11.04
C SER A 3 -24.08 13.91 -11.05
N ILE A 4 -23.33 14.26 -12.10
CA ILE A 4 -22.70 15.59 -12.23
C ILE A 4 -23.70 16.74 -12.10
N SER A 5 -24.95 16.53 -12.51
CA SER A 5 -26.04 17.52 -12.40
C SER A 5 -26.44 17.83 -10.96
N SER A 6 -26.09 16.97 -10.00
CA SER A 6 -26.36 17.13 -8.57
C SER A 6 -25.14 17.59 -7.75
N VAL A 7 -23.99 17.81 -8.39
CA VAL A 7 -22.75 18.19 -7.69
C VAL A 7 -22.75 19.68 -7.39
N THR A 8 -22.61 20.03 -6.11
CA THR A 8 -22.40 21.41 -5.65
C THR A 8 -20.92 21.70 -5.41
N TYR A 9 -20.48 22.92 -5.74
CA TYR A 9 -19.10 23.35 -5.58
C TYR A 9 -18.97 24.43 -4.52
N SER A 10 -17.88 24.40 -3.74
CA SER A 10 -17.48 25.54 -2.92
C SER A 10 -17.01 26.71 -3.81
N ALA A 11 -16.84 27.90 -3.22
CA ALA A 11 -16.29 29.05 -3.95
C ALA A 11 -14.91 28.74 -4.54
N SER A 12 -14.02 28.12 -3.77
CA SER A 12 -12.67 27.76 -4.22
C SER A 12 -12.68 26.69 -5.33
N GLU A 13 -13.58 25.71 -5.26
CA GLU A 13 -13.75 24.71 -6.31
C GLU A 13 -14.30 25.34 -7.59
N THR A 14 -15.22 26.29 -7.46
CA THR A 14 -15.77 27.04 -8.61
C THR A 14 -14.68 27.84 -9.32
N ASP A 15 -13.80 28.51 -8.57
CA ASP A 15 -12.66 29.23 -9.14
C ASP A 15 -11.67 28.30 -9.85
N GLU A 16 -11.43 27.10 -9.31
CA GLU A 16 -10.58 26.09 -9.95
C GLU A 16 -11.22 25.55 -11.24
N VAL A 17 -12.53 25.28 -11.25
CA VAL A 17 -13.26 24.90 -12.48
C VAL A 17 -13.15 25.99 -13.53
N ASN A 18 -13.40 27.25 -13.18
CA ASN A 18 -13.33 28.37 -14.12
C ASN A 18 -11.91 28.54 -14.71
N ARG A 19 -10.87 28.32 -13.90
CA ARG A 19 -9.48 28.30 -14.36
C ARG A 19 -9.24 27.22 -15.40
N TRP A 20 -9.74 26.00 -15.16
CA TRP A 20 -9.61 24.89 -16.09
C TRP A 20 -10.39 25.09 -17.40
N LEU A 21 -11.59 25.67 -17.33
CA LEU A 21 -12.36 26.04 -18.51
C LEU A 21 -11.60 27.04 -19.39
N ALA A 22 -10.96 28.06 -18.77
CA ALA A 22 -10.13 29.02 -19.51
C ALA A 22 -8.90 28.36 -20.16
N ILE A 23 -8.30 27.35 -19.53
CA ILE A 23 -7.20 26.57 -20.12
C ILE A 23 -7.69 25.74 -21.31
N SER A 24 -8.89 25.15 -21.22
CA SER A 24 -9.50 24.40 -22.32
C SER A 24 -9.76 25.27 -23.54
N GLU A 25 -10.23 26.51 -23.35
CA GLU A 25 -10.39 27.46 -24.45
C GLU A 25 -9.06 27.85 -25.09
N LYS A 26 -8.01 28.09 -24.28
CA LYS A 26 -6.66 28.33 -24.80
C LYS A 26 -6.15 27.17 -25.65
N LEU A 27 -6.33 25.93 -25.18
CA LEU A 27 -5.90 24.73 -25.90
C LEU A 27 -6.42 24.68 -27.34
N LYS A 28 -7.67 25.11 -27.57
CA LYS A 28 -8.32 25.12 -28.89
C LYS A 28 -7.68 26.11 -29.87
N VAL A 29 -7.21 27.25 -29.39
CA VAL A 29 -6.70 28.36 -30.22
C VAL A 29 -5.18 28.48 -30.23
N SER A 30 -4.49 27.73 -29.38
CA SER A 30 -3.03 27.79 -29.21
C SER A 30 -2.26 27.28 -30.44
N SER A 31 -1.08 27.88 -30.65
CA SER A 31 -0.05 27.37 -31.58
C SER A 31 0.43 25.98 -31.16
N GLU A 32 1.12 25.26 -32.03
CA GLU A 32 1.55 23.87 -31.75
C GLU A 32 2.47 23.77 -30.52
N ASN A 33 3.41 24.71 -30.36
CA ASN A 33 4.31 24.75 -29.20
C ASN A 33 3.57 25.07 -27.90
N ASP A 34 2.66 26.05 -27.92
CA ASP A 34 1.87 26.41 -26.74
C ASP A 34 0.94 25.27 -26.36
N ARG A 35 0.36 24.59 -27.35
CA ARG A 35 -0.51 23.42 -27.15
C ARG A 35 0.26 22.29 -26.47
N LYS A 36 1.51 22.03 -26.89
CA LYS A 36 2.36 21.03 -26.25
C LYS A 36 2.58 21.34 -24.76
N SER A 37 2.92 22.58 -24.43
CA SER A 37 3.09 23.01 -23.03
C SER A 37 1.80 22.88 -22.19
N ILE A 38 0.66 23.22 -22.79
CA ILE A 38 -0.66 23.05 -22.14
C ILE A 38 -0.95 21.57 -21.89
N LEU A 39 -0.69 20.69 -22.87
CA LEU A 39 -0.86 19.24 -22.72
C LEU A 39 0.05 18.67 -21.62
N GLU A 40 1.32 19.10 -21.56
CA GLU A 40 2.25 18.70 -20.49
C GLU A 40 1.72 19.13 -19.10
N ASN A 41 1.18 20.35 -18.98
CA ASN A 41 0.57 20.84 -17.75
C ASN A 41 -0.63 19.98 -17.34
N ILE A 42 -1.56 19.72 -18.27
CA ILE A 42 -2.75 18.90 -18.01
C ILE A 42 -2.34 17.48 -17.61
N ASN A 43 -1.43 16.86 -18.36
CA ASN A 43 -0.96 15.50 -18.08
C ASN A 43 -0.26 15.41 -16.71
N THR A 44 0.47 16.46 -16.30
CA THR A 44 1.10 16.54 -14.98
C THR A 44 0.05 16.73 -13.87
N HIS A 45 -0.93 17.61 -14.07
CA HIS A 45 -2.01 17.84 -13.11
C HIS A 45 -2.84 16.58 -12.84
N LEU A 46 -3.11 15.82 -13.90
CA LEU A 46 -3.85 14.55 -13.83
C LEU A 46 -3.01 13.38 -13.31
N ALA A 47 -1.70 13.54 -13.06
CA ALA A 47 -0.85 12.44 -12.59
C ALA A 47 -1.27 11.88 -11.23
N SER A 48 -1.82 12.73 -10.36
CA SER A 48 -2.28 12.36 -9.00
C SER A 48 -3.78 12.55 -8.79
N ARG A 49 -4.55 12.76 -9.86
CA ARG A 49 -5.96 13.17 -9.80
C ARG A 49 -6.83 12.36 -10.75
N THR A 50 -7.98 11.87 -10.27
CA THR A 50 -8.96 11.16 -11.10
C THR A 50 -9.68 12.10 -12.06
N THR A 51 -9.93 13.34 -11.63
CA THR A 51 -10.67 14.42 -12.30
C THR A 51 -9.92 15.74 -12.16
N PHE A 52 -10.34 16.81 -12.85
CA PHE A 52 -9.69 18.11 -12.72
C PHE A 52 -9.78 18.70 -11.30
N LEU A 53 -10.80 18.36 -10.50
CA LEU A 53 -10.92 18.69 -9.07
C LEU A 53 -10.49 17.53 -8.14
N GLY A 54 -9.47 16.75 -8.52
CA GLY A 54 -8.98 15.66 -7.68
C GLY A 54 -9.84 14.41 -7.87
N SER A 55 -10.74 14.11 -6.93
CA SER A 55 -11.68 12.99 -7.02
C SER A 55 -13.11 13.41 -7.34
N LYS A 56 -13.40 14.71 -7.39
CA LYS A 56 -14.75 15.25 -7.56
C LYS A 56 -15.02 15.62 -9.02
N PRO A 57 -16.08 15.07 -9.67
CA PRO A 57 -16.38 15.35 -11.06
C PRO A 57 -16.85 16.80 -11.28
N SER A 58 -16.47 17.38 -12.42
CA SER A 58 -16.78 18.77 -12.76
C SER A 58 -17.07 18.97 -14.24
N LYS A 59 -17.68 20.12 -14.58
CA LYS A 59 -17.87 20.53 -15.97
C LYS A 59 -16.55 20.65 -16.73
N ALA A 60 -15.44 20.91 -16.05
CA ALA A 60 -14.12 20.95 -16.68
C ALA A 60 -13.75 19.58 -17.29
N ASP A 61 -14.09 18.48 -16.64
CA ASP A 61 -13.81 17.13 -17.16
C ASP A 61 -14.54 16.87 -18.49
N ILE A 62 -15.81 17.26 -18.57
CA ILE A 62 -16.62 17.19 -19.80
C ILE A 62 -16.04 18.10 -20.89
N THR A 63 -15.72 19.34 -20.55
CA THR A 63 -15.18 20.30 -21.54
C THR A 63 -13.83 19.81 -22.07
N PHE A 64 -12.95 19.27 -21.22
CA PHE A 64 -11.69 18.70 -21.66
C PHE A 64 -11.87 17.42 -22.48
N TYR A 65 -12.87 16.58 -22.18
CA TYR A 65 -13.18 15.45 -23.05
C TYR A 65 -13.44 15.90 -24.49
N HIS A 66 -14.34 16.87 -24.69
CA HIS A 66 -14.64 17.39 -26.02
C HIS A 66 -13.43 18.05 -26.70
N SER A 67 -12.59 18.77 -25.95
CA SER A 67 -11.40 19.42 -26.51
C SER A 67 -10.27 18.43 -26.84
N LEU A 68 -10.10 17.36 -26.06
CA LEU A 68 -8.97 16.44 -26.18
C LEU A 68 -9.29 15.19 -26.99
N ALA A 69 -10.52 14.69 -27.00
CA ALA A 69 -10.88 13.45 -27.69
C ALA A 69 -10.47 13.44 -29.19
N PRO A 70 -10.73 14.49 -29.99
CA PRO A 70 -10.28 14.53 -31.39
C PRO A 70 -8.75 14.48 -31.54
N LEU A 71 -8.03 15.15 -30.63
CA LEU A 71 -6.57 15.17 -30.63
C LEU A 71 -6.02 13.78 -30.28
N VAL A 72 -6.52 13.16 -29.21
CA VAL A 72 -6.04 11.86 -28.73
C VAL A 72 -6.40 10.72 -29.68
N SER A 73 -7.54 10.81 -30.39
CA SER A 73 -7.87 9.85 -31.46
C SER A 73 -6.82 9.86 -32.59
N SER A 74 -6.16 10.99 -32.85
CA SER A 74 -5.11 11.10 -33.86
C SER A 74 -3.70 10.72 -33.36
N TRP A 75 -3.51 10.51 -32.06
CA TRP A 75 -2.20 10.25 -31.48
C TRP A 75 -1.68 8.84 -31.79
N SER A 76 -0.38 8.75 -32.04
CA SER A 76 0.35 7.48 -32.10
C SER A 76 0.40 6.81 -30.71
N PRO A 77 0.71 5.50 -30.64
CA PRO A 77 0.95 4.81 -29.38
C PRO A 77 2.02 5.51 -28.51
N GLU A 78 3.08 6.03 -29.11
CA GLU A 78 4.16 6.74 -28.42
C GLU A 78 3.68 8.07 -27.81
N GLN A 79 2.81 8.80 -28.51
CA GLN A 79 2.23 10.04 -27.98
C GLN A 79 1.22 9.78 -26.85
N LYS A 80 0.55 8.62 -26.87
CA LYS A 80 -0.37 8.17 -25.81
C LYS A 80 0.37 7.67 -24.58
N THR A 81 1.18 6.62 -24.73
CA THR A 81 1.75 5.84 -23.62
C THR A 81 3.27 5.66 -23.69
N GLY A 82 3.98 6.37 -24.58
CA GLY A 82 5.44 6.35 -24.66
C GLY A 82 6.13 7.17 -23.57
N GLU A 83 7.47 7.17 -23.57
CA GLU A 83 8.29 7.79 -22.51
C GLU A 83 7.98 9.27 -22.29
N ASN A 84 7.72 9.99 -23.38
CA ASN A 84 7.32 11.40 -23.38
C ASN A 84 5.84 11.57 -23.77
N GLY A 85 5.04 10.52 -23.60
CA GLY A 85 3.62 10.50 -23.92
C GLY A 85 2.74 11.16 -22.86
N ASN A 86 1.43 11.07 -23.05
CA ASN A 86 0.43 11.70 -22.20
C ASN A 86 -0.54 10.70 -21.56
N PRO A 87 -0.04 9.71 -20.78
CA PRO A 87 -0.86 8.60 -20.29
C PRO A 87 -1.96 9.04 -19.33
N ASN A 88 -1.77 10.13 -18.58
CA ASN A 88 -2.78 10.60 -17.63
C ASN A 88 -3.96 11.27 -18.33
N ILE A 89 -3.71 11.91 -19.49
CA ILE A 89 -4.77 12.43 -20.36
C ILE A 89 -5.56 11.27 -20.95
N VAL A 90 -4.87 10.23 -21.45
CA VAL A 90 -5.52 9.04 -22.03
C VAL A 90 -6.40 8.35 -20.98
N ARG A 91 -5.87 8.13 -19.76
CA ARG A 91 -6.63 7.59 -18.63
C ARG A 91 -7.86 8.42 -18.27
N HIS A 92 -7.72 9.75 -18.27
CA HIS A 92 -8.84 10.65 -17.96
C HIS A 92 -9.93 10.59 -19.02
N LEU A 93 -9.57 10.60 -20.31
CA LEU A 93 -10.53 10.45 -21.40
C LEU A 93 -11.28 9.11 -21.33
N ASP A 94 -10.56 8.01 -21.08
CA ASP A 94 -11.16 6.69 -20.92
C ASP A 94 -12.17 6.66 -19.76
N PHE A 95 -11.80 7.27 -18.64
CA PHE A 95 -12.68 7.40 -17.48
C PHE A 95 -13.92 8.23 -17.80
N VAL A 96 -13.77 9.39 -18.46
CA VAL A 96 -14.91 10.28 -18.74
C VAL A 96 -15.89 9.66 -19.73
N GLN A 97 -15.42 9.01 -20.80
CA GLN A 97 -16.31 8.43 -21.82
C GLN A 97 -17.02 7.15 -21.39
N ASN A 98 -16.50 6.45 -20.38
CA ASN A 98 -17.08 5.19 -19.88
C ASN A 98 -17.77 5.33 -18.53
N SER A 99 -17.71 6.50 -17.89
CA SER A 99 -18.34 6.73 -16.59
C SER A 99 -19.72 7.38 -16.74
N PRO A 100 -20.79 6.77 -16.18
CA PRO A 100 -22.14 7.33 -16.24
C PRO A 100 -22.27 8.64 -15.42
N ILE A 101 -21.28 8.95 -14.57
CA ILE A 101 -21.29 10.12 -13.69
C ILE A 101 -21.33 11.43 -14.48
N PHE A 102 -20.69 11.46 -15.65
CA PHE A 102 -20.60 12.65 -16.49
C PHE A 102 -21.80 12.84 -17.41
N GLU A 103 -22.74 11.87 -17.43
CA GLU A 103 -23.99 11.94 -18.22
C GLU A 103 -23.75 12.22 -19.72
N LEU A 104 -22.60 11.80 -20.24
CA LEU A 104 -22.27 11.93 -21.65
C LEU A 104 -22.92 10.79 -22.44
N LEU A 105 -23.77 11.15 -23.40
CA LEU A 105 -24.35 10.22 -24.37
C LEU A 105 -23.41 10.11 -25.57
N ILE A 106 -22.35 9.31 -25.44
CA ILE A 106 -21.37 9.07 -26.51
C ILE A 106 -21.60 7.65 -27.03
N SER A 107 -21.84 7.50 -28.33
CA SER A 107 -21.96 6.18 -28.95
C SER A 107 -20.60 5.47 -28.98
N ASP A 108 -20.58 4.14 -29.00
CA ASP A 108 -19.32 3.38 -29.00
C ASP A 108 -18.43 3.70 -30.22
N THR A 109 -19.02 4.14 -31.33
CA THR A 109 -18.29 4.59 -32.53
C THR A 109 -17.64 5.97 -32.39
N GLU A 110 -18.11 6.80 -31.45
CA GLU A 110 -17.58 8.14 -31.18
C GLU A 110 -16.53 8.15 -30.06
N LYS A 111 -16.46 7.07 -29.28
CA LYS A 111 -15.46 6.92 -28.21
C LYS A 111 -14.05 6.88 -28.80
N VAL A 112 -13.12 7.48 -28.06
CA VAL A 112 -11.69 7.36 -28.36
C VAL A 112 -11.28 5.91 -28.10
N THR A 113 -10.76 5.23 -29.11
CA THR A 113 -10.23 3.87 -28.94
C THR A 113 -8.95 3.91 -28.10
N ILE A 114 -9.03 3.26 -26.94
CA ILE A 114 -7.94 3.14 -25.97
C ILE A 114 -7.76 1.65 -25.71
N ASP A 115 -6.56 1.15 -26.02
CA ASP A 115 -6.17 -0.24 -25.82
C ASP A 115 -5.34 -0.34 -24.53
N PRO A 116 -5.87 -0.95 -23.46
CA PRO A 116 -5.16 -1.09 -22.19
C PRO A 116 -3.89 -1.95 -22.28
N GLU A 117 -3.74 -2.80 -23.30
CA GLU A 117 -2.57 -3.66 -23.48
C GLU A 117 -1.44 -2.94 -24.23
N LYS A 118 -1.73 -1.83 -24.90
CA LYS A 118 -0.77 -1.08 -25.71
C LYS A 118 -0.06 0.02 -24.93
N ILE A 119 0.73 -0.39 -23.94
CA ILE A 119 1.55 0.51 -23.11
C ILE A 119 3.00 0.49 -23.62
N MET A 120 3.44 1.60 -24.22
CA MET A 120 4.78 1.71 -24.84
C MET A 120 5.89 1.94 -23.82
N TYR A 121 5.60 2.67 -22.74
CA TYR A 121 6.57 2.97 -21.69
C TYR A 121 5.86 2.98 -20.34
N VAL A 122 6.43 2.21 -19.41
CA VAL A 122 6.11 2.30 -17.99
C VAL A 122 7.28 2.99 -17.35
N LYS A 123 7.05 4.19 -16.80
CA LYS A 123 8.09 4.90 -16.06
C LYS A 123 8.55 4.00 -14.92
N PRO A 124 9.85 3.61 -14.88
CA PRO A 124 10.38 2.84 -13.76
C PRO A 124 10.06 3.59 -12.48
N MET A 125 9.58 2.90 -11.45
CA MET A 125 9.35 3.53 -10.15
C MET A 125 10.68 4.12 -9.69
N ALA A 126 10.80 5.45 -9.72
CA ALA A 126 12.01 6.10 -9.27
C ALA A 126 12.21 5.67 -7.81
N ASP A 127 13.41 5.13 -7.52
CA ASP A 127 13.76 4.70 -6.17
C ASP A 127 13.39 5.86 -5.22
N PRO A 128 12.57 5.65 -4.16
CA PRO A 128 12.00 6.75 -3.37
C PRO A 128 13.05 7.74 -2.85
N LYS A 129 14.32 7.31 -2.78
CA LYS A 129 15.48 8.16 -2.48
C LYS A 129 15.84 9.11 -3.63
N ALA A 130 15.83 8.63 -4.88
CA ALA A 130 16.06 9.40 -6.11
C ALA A 130 14.88 10.34 -6.42
N GLU A 131 13.64 9.93 -6.20
CA GLU A 131 12.47 10.82 -6.35
C GLU A 131 12.46 11.91 -5.28
N LYS A 132 12.78 11.58 -4.02
CA LYS A 132 12.93 12.56 -2.93
C LYS A 132 14.12 13.51 -3.14
N GLU A 133 15.20 13.03 -3.78
CA GLU A 133 16.31 13.86 -4.26
C GLU A 133 15.90 14.77 -5.42
N ARG A 134 15.13 14.26 -6.39
CA ARG A 134 14.67 15.02 -7.55
C ARG A 134 13.64 16.07 -7.15
N LEU A 135 12.69 15.75 -6.28
CA LEU A 135 11.76 16.72 -5.66
C LEU A 135 12.50 17.77 -4.83
N LYS A 136 13.59 17.41 -4.15
CA LYS A 136 14.47 18.38 -3.48
C LYS A 136 15.21 19.27 -4.47
N LYS A 137 15.72 18.71 -5.57
CA LYS A 137 16.42 19.46 -6.64
C LYS A 137 15.47 20.36 -7.43
N GLU A 138 14.25 19.92 -7.72
CA GLU A 138 13.21 20.72 -8.39
C GLU A 138 12.69 21.83 -7.46
N LYS A 139 12.49 21.57 -6.16
CA LYS A 139 12.20 22.63 -5.17
C LYS A 139 13.35 23.63 -5.04
N ALA A 140 14.60 23.16 -5.01
CA ALA A 140 15.77 24.04 -4.94
C ALA A 140 15.94 24.87 -6.22
N ALA A 141 15.70 24.28 -7.40
CA ALA A 141 15.75 24.98 -8.68
C ALA A 141 14.59 25.98 -8.85
N ALA A 142 13.40 25.69 -8.29
CA ALA A 142 12.28 26.62 -8.26
C ALA A 142 12.58 27.83 -7.35
N ILE A 143 13.19 27.59 -6.18
CA ILE A 143 13.62 28.64 -5.24
C ILE A 143 14.71 29.52 -5.89
N ALA A 144 15.69 28.92 -6.55
CA ALA A 144 16.77 29.63 -7.23
C ALA A 144 16.29 30.47 -8.43
N LYS A 145 15.20 30.06 -9.11
CA LYS A 145 14.57 30.84 -10.20
C LYS A 145 13.77 32.05 -9.68
N THR A 146 13.34 32.05 -8.42
CA THR A 146 12.72 33.22 -7.77
C THR A 146 13.74 34.24 -7.27
N GLU A 147 14.97 33.82 -6.96
CA GLU A 147 16.03 34.72 -6.47
C GLU A 147 16.77 35.46 -7.59
N SER A 148 16.76 34.94 -8.83
CA SER A 148 17.41 35.60 -9.98
C SER A 148 16.56 36.67 -10.68
N ALA A 149 15.35 36.97 -10.18
CA ALA A 149 14.47 37.99 -10.76
C ALA A 149 14.41 39.32 -9.98
N SER A 150 15.16 39.47 -8.89
CA SER A 150 15.16 40.71 -8.08
C SER A 150 16.57 41.25 -7.83
N GLU A 151 17.31 41.56 -8.89
CA GLU A 151 18.37 42.57 -8.82
C GLU A 151 18.24 43.52 -10.00
N THR A 152 17.35 44.51 -9.87
CA THR A 152 17.55 45.87 -10.38
C THR A 152 16.55 46.77 -9.65
N THR A 153 17.02 47.58 -8.69
CA THR A 153 16.95 49.06 -8.70
C THR A 153 17.38 49.57 -7.31
N MET A 154 18.43 50.40 -7.28
CA MET A 154 18.95 51.05 -6.08
C MET A 154 18.17 52.34 -5.70
N ASN A 155 18.34 52.73 -4.43
CA ASN A 155 18.14 54.05 -3.80
C ASN A 155 16.68 54.41 -3.46
N THR A 156 16.34 54.90 -2.26
CA THR A 156 17.02 55.93 -1.45
C THR A 156 16.64 55.80 0.03
N ALA A 157 17.56 56.13 0.92
CA ALA A 157 17.32 56.24 2.36
C ALA A 157 16.51 57.51 2.71
N VAL A 158 15.48 57.39 3.55
CA VAL A 158 15.08 58.44 4.50
C VAL A 158 14.71 57.80 5.85
N VAL A 159 15.30 58.39 6.87
CA VAL A 159 15.21 58.12 8.29
C VAL A 159 13.83 58.46 8.86
N THR A 160 13.28 57.58 9.68
CA THR A 160 12.65 57.99 10.95
C THR A 160 12.93 56.92 11.99
N LYS A 161 13.75 57.30 12.99
CA LYS A 161 14.07 56.53 14.19
C LYS A 161 13.22 57.08 15.34
N ASN A 162 12.54 56.24 16.11
CA ASN A 162 12.92 55.89 17.50
C ASN A 162 11.88 54.96 18.20
N PRO A 163 12.26 54.28 19.30
CA PRO A 163 11.79 52.94 19.74
C PRO A 163 11.02 53.02 21.09
N PRO A 164 11.04 52.04 22.03
CA PRO A 164 11.03 50.55 22.03
C PRO A 164 9.83 49.96 22.85
N ALA A 165 9.61 48.64 22.85
CA ALA A 165 9.15 47.90 24.04
C ALA A 165 9.20 46.37 23.86
N LYS A 166 10.02 45.70 24.67
CA LYS A 166 9.83 44.31 25.07
C LYS A 166 9.24 44.33 26.48
N ASN A 167 8.18 43.57 26.73
CA ASN A 167 8.06 42.74 27.93
C ASN A 167 6.96 41.69 27.81
N VAL A 168 7.22 40.61 28.52
CA VAL A 168 6.66 39.26 28.53
C VAL A 168 5.53 39.16 29.55
N ILE A 169 4.54 38.27 29.35
CA ILE A 169 3.85 37.59 30.47
C ILE A 169 3.71 36.09 30.15
N GLU A 170 4.07 35.31 31.16
CA GLU A 170 4.16 33.86 31.29
C GLU A 170 2.92 33.27 32.00
N ASN A 171 2.79 31.94 31.92
CA ASN A 171 2.30 30.96 32.91
C ASN A 171 1.39 31.38 34.08
N ILE A 172 0.36 30.54 34.32
CA ILE A 172 -0.41 30.51 35.56
C ILE A 172 -0.13 29.17 36.27
N GLU A 173 0.61 29.23 37.38
CA GLU A 173 0.45 28.32 38.51
C GLU A 173 -0.27 29.08 39.63
N ALA A 174 -1.20 28.41 40.32
CA ALA A 174 -1.82 28.91 41.52
C ALA A 174 -1.21 28.22 42.75
N THR A 175 -0.42 28.96 43.52
CA THR A 175 -0.27 28.73 44.97
C THR A 175 0.25 29.98 45.68
N THR A 176 -0.43 30.40 46.74
CA THR A 176 0.04 31.24 47.86
C THR A 176 -0.58 30.58 49.11
N THR A 177 0.00 30.46 50.30
CA THR A 177 0.98 31.18 51.16
C THR A 177 1.51 30.12 52.15
N GLY A 178 2.73 30.07 52.69
CA GLY A 178 3.52 31.05 53.41
C GLY A 178 4.03 30.41 54.73
N GLU A 179 5.29 30.72 55.10
CA GLU A 179 5.94 30.62 56.44
C GLU A 179 6.79 29.40 56.89
N THR A 180 8.11 29.68 56.91
CA THR A 180 9.13 29.61 57.99
C THR A 180 9.68 28.29 58.61
N ALA A 181 11.03 28.33 58.73
CA ALA A 181 11.89 27.83 59.83
C ALA A 181 12.41 26.37 59.88
N GLN A 182 13.72 26.27 59.61
CA GLN A 182 14.79 25.66 60.45
C GLN A 182 14.80 24.14 60.79
N SER A 183 16.02 23.58 60.64
CA SER A 183 16.69 22.54 61.45
C SER A 183 16.75 21.07 60.96
N ASP A 184 18.00 20.61 60.91
CA ASP A 184 18.57 19.31 61.33
C ASP A 184 18.09 17.94 60.82
N LYS A 185 19.11 17.17 60.39
CA LYS A 185 19.35 15.72 60.57
C LYS A 185 18.12 14.78 60.66
N LYS A 186 18.15 13.70 59.86
CA LYS A 186 18.73 12.36 60.21
C LYS A 186 18.13 11.26 59.31
N LYS A 187 18.97 10.29 58.94
CA LYS A 187 18.63 8.95 58.44
C LYS A 187 17.36 8.39 59.09
N ASN A 188 16.44 7.83 58.29
CA ASN A 188 16.11 6.41 58.42
C ASN A 188 15.29 5.83 57.26
N LYS A 189 15.53 4.52 57.10
CA LYS A 189 15.09 3.54 56.12
C LYS A 189 13.63 3.12 56.40
N LYS A 190 12.77 3.05 55.37
CA LYS A 190 11.53 2.24 55.32
C LYS A 190 11.19 1.97 53.85
N GLU A 191 11.44 0.76 53.34
CA GLU A 191 10.63 -0.45 53.46
C GLU A 191 9.58 -0.53 52.34
N LYS A 192 9.78 -1.53 51.47
CA LYS A 192 9.15 -1.73 50.17
C LYS A 192 7.95 -2.64 50.39
N ALA A 193 6.74 -2.13 50.14
CA ALA A 193 5.53 -2.96 50.12
C ALA A 193 5.51 -3.86 48.85
N PRO A 194 4.88 -5.05 48.90
CA PRO A 194 5.16 -6.14 47.98
C PRO A 194 4.48 -5.95 46.63
N LYS A 195 5.23 -6.14 45.53
CA LYS A 195 4.63 -6.37 44.22
C LYS A 195 3.99 -7.76 44.22
N LEU A 196 2.69 -7.79 43.95
CA LEU A 196 1.95 -9.01 43.56
C LEU A 196 2.74 -9.78 42.48
N PRO A 197 2.79 -11.12 42.54
CA PRO A 197 3.55 -11.91 41.58
C PRO A 197 2.98 -11.67 40.17
N LYS A 198 3.77 -11.02 39.32
CA LYS A 198 3.59 -11.23 37.87
C LYS A 198 3.81 -12.72 37.65
N LEU A 199 2.77 -13.41 37.20
CA LEU A 199 2.90 -14.71 36.55
C LEU A 199 4.11 -14.63 35.59
N PRO A 200 4.99 -15.64 35.58
CA PRO A 200 6.18 -15.61 34.74
C PRO A 200 5.76 -15.33 33.31
N ALA A 201 6.28 -14.26 32.72
CA ALA A 201 6.27 -14.12 31.28
C ALA A 201 6.98 -15.37 30.74
N VAL A 202 6.22 -16.28 30.14
CA VAL A 202 6.77 -17.40 29.38
C VAL A 202 7.70 -16.76 28.36
N ALA A 203 9.00 -16.95 28.53
CA ALA A 203 9.96 -16.61 27.49
C ALA A 203 9.45 -17.30 26.23
N ALA A 204 9.10 -16.52 25.20
CA ALA A 204 8.41 -17.01 24.01
C ALA A 204 9.23 -18.16 23.38
N SER A 205 8.84 -19.38 23.70
CA SER A 205 9.31 -20.58 23.06
C SER A 205 8.90 -20.51 21.60
N LEU A 206 9.78 -20.97 20.71
CA LEU A 206 9.48 -21.08 19.29
C LEU A 206 8.11 -21.76 19.09
N SER A 207 7.22 -21.13 18.32
CA SER A 207 5.85 -21.58 18.13
C SER A 207 5.26 -20.96 16.85
N PRO A 208 4.39 -21.68 16.11
CA PRO A 208 3.65 -21.10 14.99
C PRO A 208 2.73 -19.94 15.40
N CYS A 209 2.33 -19.84 16.67
CA CYS A 209 1.48 -18.73 17.14
C CYS A 209 2.14 -17.34 17.02
N LEU A 210 3.47 -17.31 16.90
CA LEU A 210 4.24 -16.08 16.72
C LEU A 210 4.08 -15.50 15.30
N ILE A 211 3.64 -16.32 14.34
CA ILE A 211 3.41 -15.94 12.94
C ILE A 211 1.98 -15.39 12.83
N ASP A 212 1.84 -14.18 12.29
CA ASP A 212 0.54 -13.53 12.10
C ASP A 212 -0.08 -14.02 10.80
N LEU A 213 -0.96 -15.02 10.90
CA LEU A 213 -1.71 -15.56 9.78
C LEU A 213 -3.12 -14.96 9.77
N ARG A 214 -3.53 -14.45 8.62
CA ARG A 214 -4.86 -13.86 8.42
C ARG A 214 -5.47 -14.29 7.10
N VAL A 215 -6.79 -14.17 7.01
CA VAL A 215 -7.50 -14.22 5.75
C VAL A 215 -7.22 -12.92 4.97
N GLY A 216 -6.74 -13.06 3.74
CA GLY A 216 -6.57 -11.98 2.79
C GLY A 216 -7.61 -12.07 1.67
N HIS A 217 -8.05 -10.93 1.14
CA HIS A 217 -8.89 -10.85 -0.05
C HIS A 217 -8.15 -10.07 -1.13
N ILE A 218 -7.78 -10.75 -2.22
CA ILE A 218 -7.12 -10.13 -3.36
C ILE A 218 -8.17 -9.31 -4.12
N LEU A 219 -8.12 -7.99 -3.98
CA LEU A 219 -9.03 -7.09 -4.69
C LEU A 219 -8.60 -6.88 -6.13
N LYS A 220 -7.28 -6.92 -6.36
CA LYS A 220 -6.68 -6.79 -7.68
C LYS A 220 -5.35 -7.51 -7.72
N ALA A 221 -5.08 -8.22 -8.80
CA ALA A 221 -3.73 -8.71 -9.13
C ALA A 221 -3.33 -8.22 -10.52
N ILE A 222 -2.06 -7.85 -10.70
CA ILE A 222 -1.47 -7.49 -11.98
C ILE A 222 -0.13 -8.21 -12.17
N LYS A 223 0.30 -8.39 -13.41
CA LYS A 223 1.68 -8.79 -13.72
C LYS A 223 2.65 -7.73 -13.19
N HIS A 224 3.75 -8.19 -12.59
CA HIS A 224 4.77 -7.27 -12.11
C HIS A 224 5.47 -6.61 -13.31
N PRO A 225 5.58 -5.26 -13.34
CA PRO A 225 6.06 -4.54 -14.53
C PRO A 225 7.53 -4.85 -14.87
N GLU A 226 8.34 -5.12 -13.85
CA GLU A 226 9.79 -5.40 -14.00
C GLU A 226 10.17 -6.88 -13.71
N ALA A 227 9.19 -7.80 -13.65
CA ALA A 227 9.47 -9.20 -13.29
C ALA A 227 8.46 -10.18 -13.90
N GLU A 228 8.92 -11.01 -14.83
CA GLU A 228 8.04 -11.93 -15.57
C GLU A 228 7.40 -13.02 -14.70
N THR A 229 8.02 -13.42 -13.59
CA THR A 229 7.50 -14.50 -12.73
C THR A 229 6.65 -14.00 -11.57
N LEU A 230 6.53 -12.68 -11.37
CA LEU A 230 5.84 -12.11 -10.21
C LEU A 230 4.49 -11.51 -10.60
N TYR A 231 3.52 -11.64 -9.70
CA TYR A 231 2.35 -10.77 -9.62
C TYR A 231 2.52 -9.73 -8.53
N VAL A 232 1.83 -8.60 -8.69
CA VAL A 232 1.61 -7.57 -7.67
C VAL A 232 0.12 -7.60 -7.31
N SER A 233 -0.17 -8.03 -6.09
CA SER A 233 -1.53 -8.16 -5.57
C SER A 233 -1.83 -7.05 -4.57
N THR A 234 -3.01 -6.46 -4.68
CA THR A 234 -3.61 -5.53 -3.73
C THR A 234 -4.56 -6.31 -2.84
N ILE A 235 -4.17 -6.53 -1.59
CA ILE A 235 -4.85 -7.48 -0.69
C ILE A 235 -5.39 -6.76 0.54
N ALA A 236 -6.69 -6.85 0.78
CA ALA A 236 -7.31 -6.46 2.05
C ALA A 236 -7.12 -7.57 3.09
N MET A 237 -6.60 -7.23 4.27
CA MET A 237 -6.27 -8.20 5.33
C MET A 237 -6.52 -7.66 6.75
N GLY A 238 -7.51 -6.76 6.89
CA GLY A 238 -7.97 -6.23 8.18
C GLY A 238 -7.02 -5.26 8.87
N ASP A 239 -6.09 -4.66 8.13
CA ASP A 239 -5.17 -3.69 8.70
C ASP A 239 -5.85 -2.37 9.06
N LYS A 240 -5.27 -1.70 10.06
CA LYS A 240 -5.68 -0.35 10.42
C LYS A 240 -5.14 0.65 9.39
N PRO A 241 -5.90 1.72 9.10
CA PRO A 241 -5.43 2.78 8.21
C PRO A 241 -4.20 3.51 8.78
N GLY A 242 -3.39 4.10 7.90
CA GLY A 242 -2.34 5.04 8.28
C GLY A 242 -0.98 4.42 8.65
N THR A 243 -0.71 3.17 8.27
CA THR A 243 0.62 2.58 8.42
C THR A 243 1.45 2.74 7.13
N ASP A 244 2.78 2.71 7.25
CA ASP A 244 3.72 2.80 6.10
C ASP A 244 3.61 1.64 5.10
N ASP A 245 2.86 0.59 5.45
CA ASP A 245 2.68 -0.65 4.69
C ASP A 245 1.28 -0.79 4.09
N THR A 246 0.40 0.18 4.35
CA THR A 246 -1.00 0.16 3.94
C THR A 246 -1.32 1.29 2.96
N SER A 247 -2.20 1.00 2.01
CA SER A 247 -2.85 1.99 1.15
C SER A 247 -4.37 1.76 1.17
N GLU A 248 -5.11 2.65 0.50
CA GLU A 248 -6.55 2.49 0.31
C GLU A 248 -6.83 2.09 -1.15
N TYR A 249 -7.71 1.11 -1.33
CA TYR A 249 -8.20 0.68 -2.64
C TYR A 249 -9.68 0.32 -2.50
N GLU A 250 -10.54 0.95 -3.32
CA GLU A 250 -12.00 0.73 -3.30
C GLU A 250 -12.63 0.84 -1.90
N GLY A 251 -12.15 1.79 -1.08
CA GLY A 251 -12.64 2.02 0.28
C GLY A 251 -12.18 1.00 1.31
N GLN A 252 -11.27 0.09 0.95
CA GLN A 252 -10.66 -0.89 1.85
C GLN A 252 -9.18 -0.58 2.10
N ILE A 253 -8.71 -0.87 3.32
CA ILE A 253 -7.29 -0.80 3.66
C ILE A 253 -6.61 -2.07 3.19
N VAL A 254 -5.57 -1.90 2.39
CA VAL A 254 -4.90 -2.97 1.65
C VAL A 254 -3.39 -2.88 1.80
N ARG A 255 -2.71 -4.01 1.60
CA ARG A 255 -1.26 -4.05 1.39
C ARG A 255 -0.93 -4.48 -0.04
N THR A 256 0.24 -4.06 -0.50
CA THR A 256 0.87 -4.57 -1.73
C THR A 256 1.62 -5.85 -1.42
N VAL A 257 1.38 -6.91 -2.20
CA VAL A 257 2.00 -8.22 -2.03
C VAL A 257 2.55 -8.69 -3.37
N CYS A 258 3.86 -8.89 -3.44
CA CYS A 258 4.52 -9.48 -4.60
C CYS A 258 4.64 -10.99 -4.41
N SER A 259 4.21 -11.78 -5.39
CA SER A 259 4.18 -13.25 -5.31
C SER A 259 4.67 -13.89 -6.60
N GLY A 260 5.56 -14.88 -6.50
CA GLY A 260 6.10 -15.64 -7.64
C GLY A 260 5.13 -16.67 -8.20
N LEU A 261 3.95 -16.23 -8.62
CA LEU A 261 2.85 -17.08 -9.08
C LEU A 261 2.56 -16.91 -10.57
N ASN A 262 3.18 -15.94 -11.26
CA ASN A 262 2.97 -15.78 -12.69
C ASN A 262 3.62 -16.94 -13.44
N GLY A 263 2.84 -17.58 -14.31
CA GLY A 263 3.20 -18.85 -14.96
C GLY A 263 2.81 -20.11 -14.18
N LEU A 264 2.38 -19.99 -12.91
CA LEU A 264 1.94 -21.11 -12.07
C LEU A 264 0.44 -21.06 -11.77
N VAL A 265 -0.08 -19.85 -11.52
CA VAL A 265 -1.51 -19.58 -11.30
C VAL A 265 -1.98 -18.55 -12.35
N PRO A 266 -3.06 -18.83 -13.10
CA PRO A 266 -3.62 -17.86 -14.04
C PRO A 266 -4.03 -16.55 -13.34
N LEU A 267 -3.87 -15.42 -14.03
CA LEU A 267 -4.16 -14.10 -13.46
C LEU A 267 -5.65 -13.96 -13.10
N GLU A 268 -6.52 -14.61 -13.86
CA GLU A 268 -7.97 -14.62 -13.70
C GLU A 268 -8.36 -15.33 -12.39
N GLU A 269 -7.63 -16.39 -12.02
CA GLU A 269 -7.83 -17.10 -10.75
C GLU A 269 -7.33 -16.30 -9.54
N MET A 270 -6.59 -15.22 -9.74
CA MET A 270 -6.12 -14.34 -8.65
C MET A 270 -7.15 -13.27 -8.29
N GLN A 271 -8.00 -12.85 -9.24
CA GLN A 271 -8.93 -11.74 -9.02
C GLN A 271 -10.05 -12.12 -8.04
N GLY A 272 -10.30 -11.29 -7.03
CA GLY A 272 -11.36 -11.52 -6.04
C GLY A 272 -11.14 -12.75 -5.15
N ARG A 273 -9.95 -13.37 -5.19
CA ARG A 273 -9.69 -14.62 -4.47
C ARG A 273 -9.40 -14.37 -2.99
N LYS A 274 -10.00 -15.18 -2.12
CA LYS A 274 -9.63 -15.26 -0.70
C LYS A 274 -8.44 -16.21 -0.51
N VAL A 275 -7.49 -15.79 0.31
CA VAL A 275 -6.22 -16.50 0.53
C VAL A 275 -5.83 -16.44 2.01
N ILE A 276 -4.85 -17.24 2.42
CA ILE A 276 -4.16 -17.04 3.70
C ILE A 276 -2.89 -16.24 3.47
N VAL A 277 -2.66 -15.24 4.31
CA VAL A 277 -1.48 -14.36 4.25
C VAL A 277 -0.70 -14.38 5.55
N VAL A 278 0.61 -14.21 5.43
CA VAL A 278 1.55 -13.96 6.53
C VAL A 278 1.79 -12.45 6.63
N CYS A 279 1.37 -11.84 7.74
CA CYS A 279 1.26 -10.38 7.87
C CYS A 279 2.39 -9.72 8.67
N ASN A 280 3.21 -10.49 9.40
CA ASN A 280 4.24 -9.96 10.30
C ASN A 280 5.67 -10.31 9.89
N LEU A 281 5.90 -10.73 8.64
CA LEU A 281 7.24 -10.76 8.06
C LEU A 281 7.74 -9.34 7.83
N LYS A 282 9.06 -9.14 7.92
CA LYS A 282 9.67 -7.87 7.54
C LYS A 282 9.40 -7.60 6.05
N PRO A 283 8.85 -6.43 5.66
CA PRO A 283 8.60 -6.11 4.27
C PRO A 283 9.86 -6.22 3.41
N VAL A 284 9.71 -6.75 2.20
CA VAL A 284 10.82 -6.99 1.25
C VAL A 284 10.54 -6.26 -0.06
N LYS A 285 11.55 -5.58 -0.61
CA LYS A 285 11.47 -5.06 -1.97
C LYS A 285 11.75 -6.18 -2.97
N MET A 286 10.78 -6.48 -3.83
CA MET A 286 10.92 -7.42 -4.95
C MET A 286 10.87 -6.60 -6.23
N ARG A 287 12.02 -6.48 -6.91
CA ARG A 287 12.15 -5.75 -8.19
C ARG A 287 11.52 -4.34 -8.13
N GLY A 288 11.93 -3.56 -7.11
CA GLY A 288 11.48 -2.19 -6.92
C GLY A 288 10.19 -2.03 -6.10
N ILE A 289 9.29 -3.03 -6.11
CA ILE A 289 8.01 -2.96 -5.41
C ILE A 289 8.13 -3.56 -4.00
N LYS A 290 7.68 -2.82 -2.98
CA LYS A 290 7.67 -3.26 -1.58
C LYS A 290 6.50 -4.23 -1.37
N SER A 291 6.81 -5.49 -1.07
CA SER A 291 5.87 -6.51 -0.62
C SER A 291 5.77 -6.48 0.91
N SER A 292 4.56 -6.26 1.42
CA SER A 292 4.29 -6.06 2.86
C SER A 292 3.46 -7.19 3.49
N ALA A 293 3.34 -8.33 2.80
CA ALA A 293 2.86 -9.61 3.33
C ALA A 293 3.35 -10.73 2.39
N MET A 294 2.99 -11.98 2.70
CA MET A 294 3.24 -13.13 1.82
C MET A 294 1.99 -14.00 1.72
N VAL A 295 1.64 -14.47 0.53
CA VAL A 295 0.52 -15.40 0.33
C VAL A 295 1.00 -16.83 0.59
N LEU A 296 0.24 -17.60 1.36
CA LEU A 296 0.53 -18.98 1.68
C LEU A 296 0.07 -19.92 0.55
N ALA A 297 0.97 -20.78 0.07
CA ALA A 297 0.69 -21.73 -1.00
C ALA A 297 1.27 -23.11 -0.71
N ALA A 298 0.66 -24.14 -1.28
CA ALA A 298 1.16 -25.50 -1.29
C ALA A 298 1.92 -25.79 -2.58
N SER A 299 3.03 -26.51 -2.45
CA SER A 299 3.79 -27.08 -3.55
C SER A 299 4.25 -28.49 -3.20
N PRO A 300 4.40 -29.40 -4.18
CA PRO A 300 4.90 -30.76 -3.92
C PRO A 300 6.21 -30.77 -3.12
N ARG A 301 6.40 -31.82 -2.30
CA ARG A 301 7.70 -32.11 -1.70
C ARG A 301 8.65 -32.57 -2.80
N LEU A 302 9.83 -31.96 -2.85
CA LEU A 302 10.91 -32.46 -3.70
C LEU A 302 11.41 -33.78 -3.13
N LYS A 303 11.73 -34.72 -4.02
CA LYS A 303 12.40 -35.94 -3.59
C LYS A 303 13.86 -35.64 -3.28
N GLU A 304 14.46 -36.47 -2.44
CA GLU A 304 15.88 -36.36 -2.11
C GLU A 304 16.72 -36.48 -3.39
N GLY A 305 17.49 -35.43 -3.70
CA GLY A 305 18.30 -35.34 -4.93
C GLY A 305 17.65 -34.61 -6.11
N GLU A 306 16.41 -34.11 -5.99
CA GLU A 306 15.80 -33.23 -6.99
C GLU A 306 16.06 -31.75 -6.66
N ASP A 307 16.42 -30.96 -7.68
CA ASP A 307 16.60 -29.51 -7.56
C ASP A 307 15.24 -28.78 -7.55
N ASP A 308 15.05 -27.82 -6.63
CA ASP A 308 13.84 -26.99 -6.59
C ASP A 308 13.88 -25.98 -7.76
N HIS A 309 13.32 -26.36 -8.91
CA HIS A 309 13.18 -25.44 -10.04
C HIS A 309 12.00 -24.46 -9.87
N HIS A 310 11.27 -24.51 -8.75
CA HIS A 310 10.09 -23.67 -8.47
C HIS A 310 9.01 -23.69 -9.59
N GLY A 311 9.05 -24.67 -10.50
CA GLY A 311 8.14 -24.82 -11.64
C GLY A 311 7.06 -25.87 -11.45
N GLY A 312 6.98 -26.49 -10.27
CA GLY A 312 5.94 -27.48 -9.94
C GLY A 312 4.56 -26.83 -9.77
N PRO A 313 3.48 -27.63 -9.76
CA PRO A 313 2.14 -27.10 -9.50
C PRO A 313 2.11 -26.38 -8.14
N VAL A 314 1.57 -25.18 -8.11
CA VAL A 314 1.38 -24.39 -6.90
C VAL A 314 -0.09 -24.11 -6.69
N GLU A 315 -0.59 -24.38 -5.48
CA GLU A 315 -1.99 -24.14 -5.10
C GLU A 315 -2.07 -23.18 -3.92
N LEU A 316 -2.81 -22.08 -4.08
CA LEU A 316 -3.05 -21.16 -2.97
C LEU A 316 -3.90 -21.82 -1.88
N VAL A 317 -3.51 -21.60 -0.62
CA VAL A 317 -4.30 -22.03 0.53
C VAL A 317 -5.59 -21.22 0.58
N SER A 318 -6.71 -21.93 0.52
CA SER A 318 -8.05 -21.36 0.48
C SER A 318 -8.69 -21.41 1.88
N PRO A 319 -9.12 -20.27 2.44
CA PRO A 319 -9.93 -20.26 3.64
C PRO A 319 -11.36 -20.77 3.35
N PRO A 320 -12.18 -20.97 4.39
CA PRO A 320 -13.63 -21.12 4.24
C PRO A 320 -14.27 -20.03 3.38
N VAL A 321 -15.32 -20.38 2.64
CA VAL A 321 -15.96 -19.47 1.66
C VAL A 321 -16.55 -18.22 2.31
N ASP A 322 -17.03 -18.34 3.55
CA ASP A 322 -17.63 -17.28 4.36
C ASP A 322 -16.61 -16.44 5.14
N ALA A 323 -15.34 -16.86 5.19
CA ALA A 323 -14.29 -16.17 5.93
C ALA A 323 -14.08 -14.73 5.43
N VAL A 324 -13.84 -13.80 6.35
CA VAL A 324 -13.75 -12.36 6.03
C VAL A 324 -12.31 -11.87 6.04
N ALA A 325 -12.00 -10.87 5.21
CA ALA A 325 -10.66 -10.27 5.18
C ALA A 325 -10.24 -9.78 6.57
N GLY A 326 -9.05 -10.15 7.01
CA GLY A 326 -8.50 -9.83 8.32
C GLY A 326 -8.84 -10.80 9.44
N GLU A 327 -9.70 -11.77 9.19
CA GLU A 327 -9.97 -12.82 10.17
C GLU A 327 -8.68 -13.56 10.52
N ARG A 328 -8.47 -13.76 11.83
CA ARG A 328 -7.29 -14.45 12.35
C ARG A 328 -7.34 -15.93 11.97
N VAL A 329 -6.18 -16.46 11.63
CA VAL A 329 -5.99 -17.88 11.32
C VAL A 329 -4.90 -18.42 12.22
N PHE A 330 -5.08 -19.64 12.74
CA PHE A 330 -4.11 -20.28 13.62
C PHE A 330 -4.18 -21.80 13.47
N PHE A 331 -3.16 -22.49 13.97
CA PHE A 331 -3.19 -23.95 14.05
C PHE A 331 -3.85 -24.39 15.36
N GLU A 332 -4.81 -25.31 15.30
CA GLU A 332 -5.47 -25.88 16.48
C GLU A 332 -4.43 -26.39 17.49
N GLY A 333 -4.61 -26.07 18.78
CA GLY A 333 -3.64 -26.37 19.83
C GLY A 333 -2.47 -25.37 19.93
N TRP A 334 -2.36 -24.43 18.99
CA TRP A 334 -1.29 -23.42 18.93
C TRP A 334 -1.84 -21.99 18.84
N LYS A 335 -2.98 -21.72 19.49
CA LYS A 335 -3.55 -20.38 19.57
C LYS A 335 -2.74 -19.52 20.54
N GLY A 336 -2.30 -18.35 20.10
CA GLY A 336 -1.53 -17.41 20.91
C GLY A 336 -1.17 -16.17 20.12
N GLU A 337 -0.78 -15.09 20.80
CA GLU A 337 -0.56 -13.77 20.21
C GLU A 337 0.67 -13.72 19.28
N PRO A 338 0.52 -13.24 18.02
CA PRO A 338 1.64 -13.05 17.11
C PRO A 338 2.65 -11.99 17.58
N GLU A 339 3.91 -12.12 17.13
CA GLU A 339 4.85 -11.00 17.24
C GLU A 339 4.43 -9.86 16.30
N GLY A 340 4.70 -8.60 16.68
CA GLY A 340 4.38 -7.46 15.82
C GLY A 340 5.09 -7.49 14.46
N ILE A 341 6.41 -7.72 14.48
CA ILE A 341 7.22 -8.04 13.29
C ILE A 341 8.20 -9.14 13.70
N LEU A 342 8.23 -10.24 12.95
CA LEU A 342 9.16 -11.34 13.17
C LEU A 342 10.60 -10.86 13.03
N ASN A 343 11.43 -11.13 14.04
CA ASN A 343 12.85 -10.81 13.98
C ASN A 343 13.58 -11.80 13.04
N PRO A 344 14.14 -11.36 11.91
CA PRO A 344 14.82 -12.26 10.97
C PRO A 344 16.00 -13.01 11.58
N LYS A 345 16.63 -12.46 12.63
CA LYS A 345 17.74 -13.11 13.33
C LYS A 345 17.30 -14.34 14.14
N LYS A 346 16.03 -14.39 14.56
CA LYS A 346 15.48 -15.54 15.30
C LYS A 346 15.08 -16.69 14.37
N LYS A 347 14.98 -16.44 13.05
CA LYS A 347 14.59 -17.43 12.04
C LYS A 347 13.30 -18.20 12.39
N ILE A 348 12.31 -17.50 12.96
CA ILE A 348 11.08 -18.15 13.46
C ILE A 348 10.34 -18.84 12.31
N TRP A 349 10.15 -18.13 11.19
CA TRP A 349 9.50 -18.67 10.01
C TRP A 349 10.24 -19.90 9.48
N GLU A 350 11.55 -19.79 9.27
CA GLU A 350 12.38 -20.86 8.70
C GLU A 350 12.45 -22.09 9.60
N ASN A 351 12.35 -21.89 10.92
CA ASN A 351 12.31 -23.00 11.87
C ASN A 351 10.92 -23.66 11.91
N ILE A 352 9.82 -22.90 11.81
CA ILE A 352 8.45 -23.42 11.96
C ILE A 352 7.87 -23.96 10.64
N GLN A 353 8.13 -23.30 9.52
CA GLN A 353 7.57 -23.61 8.20
C GLN A 353 7.74 -25.08 7.78
N PRO A 354 8.82 -25.82 8.12
CA PRO A 354 8.93 -27.25 7.82
C PRO A 354 7.79 -28.11 8.37
N GLY A 355 7.11 -27.65 9.42
CA GLY A 355 5.91 -28.30 9.97
C GLY A 355 4.63 -28.01 9.19
N PHE A 356 4.59 -27.02 8.29
CA PHE A 356 3.40 -26.71 7.50
C PHE A 356 3.25 -27.69 6.34
N THR A 357 2.15 -28.43 6.34
CA THR A 357 1.87 -29.43 5.32
C THR A 357 0.38 -29.58 5.04
N THR A 358 0.03 -30.42 4.08
CA THR A 358 -1.35 -30.78 3.75
C THR A 358 -1.59 -32.26 4.03
N THR A 359 -2.80 -32.61 4.44
CA THR A 359 -3.18 -34.01 4.69
C THR A 359 -3.81 -34.65 3.45
N GLY A 360 -4.07 -35.96 3.50
CA GLY A 360 -4.87 -36.66 2.47
C GLY A 360 -6.31 -36.13 2.31
N LYS A 361 -6.81 -35.30 3.26
CA LYS A 361 -8.09 -34.57 3.14
C LYS A 361 -7.93 -33.16 2.57
N LEU A 362 -6.73 -32.82 2.10
CA LEU A 362 -6.35 -31.51 1.56
C LEU A 362 -6.42 -30.37 2.58
N GLU A 363 -6.49 -30.70 3.88
CA GLU A 363 -6.48 -29.75 4.99
C GLU A 363 -5.06 -29.31 5.28
N VAL A 364 -4.84 -28.01 5.44
CA VAL A 364 -3.53 -27.49 5.88
C VAL A 364 -3.37 -27.73 7.38
N VAL A 365 -2.22 -28.25 7.78
CA VAL A 365 -1.90 -28.61 9.16
C VAL A 365 -0.49 -28.18 9.54
N PHE A 366 -0.25 -28.05 10.84
CA PHE A 366 1.08 -27.94 11.42
C PHE A 366 1.42 -29.23 12.14
N ASP A 367 2.43 -29.93 11.65
CA ASP A 367 3.05 -31.08 12.30
C ASP A 367 4.29 -30.63 13.07
N ALA A 368 4.16 -30.55 14.40
CA ALA A 368 5.28 -30.18 15.27
C ALA A 368 6.40 -31.24 15.27
N GLY A 369 6.09 -32.50 14.94
CA GLY A 369 7.06 -33.57 14.85
C GLY A 369 8.05 -33.38 13.70
N ALA A 370 7.64 -32.69 12.64
CA ALA A 370 8.49 -32.35 11.50
C ALA A 370 9.43 -31.15 11.79
N VAL A 371 9.25 -30.44 12.91
CA VAL A 371 10.05 -29.27 13.26
C VAL A 371 11.22 -29.65 14.17
N LYS A 372 12.42 -29.79 13.58
CA LYS A 372 13.66 -30.10 14.32
C LYS A 372 13.93 -29.12 15.47
N ALA A 373 13.61 -27.84 15.29
CA ALA A 373 13.85 -26.81 16.31
C ALA A 373 12.91 -26.89 17.53
N LEU A 374 11.81 -27.66 17.45
CA LEU A 374 10.91 -27.94 18.57
C LEU A 374 11.25 -29.26 19.28
N GLN A 375 12.11 -30.09 18.69
CA GLN A 375 12.55 -31.34 19.31
C GLN A 375 13.63 -31.02 20.36
N LYS A 376 13.35 -31.32 21.64
CA LYS A 376 14.38 -31.28 22.68
C LYS A 376 15.03 -32.64 22.83
N GLU A 377 16.37 -32.66 22.91
CA GLU A 377 17.13 -33.87 23.14
C GLU A 377 16.73 -34.50 24.49
N GLY A 378 16.21 -35.73 24.47
CA GLY A 378 15.77 -36.47 25.65
C GLY A 378 14.30 -36.28 26.07
N GLU A 379 13.52 -35.43 25.40
CA GLU A 379 12.06 -35.35 25.57
C GLU A 379 11.33 -36.18 24.49
N PRO A 380 10.15 -36.75 24.79
CA PRO A 380 9.36 -37.47 23.80
C PRO A 380 8.98 -36.55 22.62
N LEU A 381 8.98 -37.09 21.39
CA LEU A 381 8.60 -36.33 20.19
C LEU A 381 7.22 -35.70 20.38
N GLN A 382 7.14 -34.38 20.14
CA GLN A 382 5.88 -33.67 20.13
C GLN A 382 5.15 -33.98 18.81
N THR A 383 4.26 -34.97 18.83
CA THR A 383 3.50 -35.46 17.66
C THR A 383 2.15 -34.74 17.44
N SER A 384 1.98 -33.56 18.04
CA SER A 384 0.73 -32.81 17.91
C SER A 384 0.59 -32.22 16.50
N VAL A 385 -0.40 -32.71 15.76
CA VAL A 385 -0.83 -32.16 14.48
C VAL A 385 -2.02 -31.24 14.72
N GLY A 386 -1.90 -29.96 14.37
CA GLY A 386 -2.98 -28.97 14.49
C GLY A 386 -3.48 -28.52 13.12
N LYS A 387 -4.78 -28.44 12.89
CA LYS A 387 -5.33 -27.94 11.62
C LYS A 387 -5.26 -26.43 11.55
N LEU A 388 -5.01 -25.90 10.36
CA LEU A 388 -5.10 -24.46 10.11
C LEU A 388 -6.58 -24.06 10.04
N VAL A 389 -7.03 -23.31 11.03
CA VAL A 389 -8.43 -22.90 11.19
C VAL A 389 -8.54 -21.39 11.30
N THR A 390 -9.65 -20.85 10.79
CA THR A 390 -10.06 -19.47 11.05
C THR A 390 -10.55 -19.32 12.49
N GLU A 391 -10.63 -18.08 12.98
CA GLU A 391 -11.19 -17.78 14.31
C GLU A 391 -12.65 -18.25 14.45
N SER A 392 -13.42 -18.23 13.36
CA SER A 392 -14.77 -18.81 13.27
C SER A 392 -14.81 -20.34 13.27
N GLY A 393 -13.66 -21.02 13.22
CA GLY A 393 -13.54 -22.49 13.29
C GLY A 393 -13.57 -23.21 11.95
N GLY A 394 -13.56 -22.49 10.83
CA GLY A 394 -13.53 -23.12 9.50
C GLY A 394 -12.10 -23.53 9.09
N ILE A 395 -12.00 -24.66 8.39
CA ILE A 395 -10.71 -25.28 8.04
C ILE A 395 -10.18 -24.73 6.71
N CYS A 396 -8.89 -24.38 6.68
CA CYS A 396 -8.18 -23.95 5.47
C CYS A 396 -7.69 -25.16 4.67
N LYS A 397 -7.86 -25.12 3.33
CA LYS A 397 -7.60 -26.26 2.44
C LYS A 397 -6.85 -25.86 1.17
N VAL A 398 -6.32 -26.86 0.47
CA VAL A 398 -5.82 -26.74 -0.90
C VAL A 398 -6.72 -27.52 -1.86
N ARG A 399 -6.49 -27.40 -3.18
CA ARG A 399 -7.38 -27.94 -4.20
C ARG A 399 -7.14 -29.42 -4.48
N SER A 400 -5.88 -29.86 -4.53
CA SER A 400 -5.51 -31.23 -4.88
C SER A 400 -4.18 -31.73 -4.31
N LEU A 401 -3.31 -30.85 -3.80
CA LEU A 401 -1.98 -31.24 -3.33
C LEU A 401 -1.99 -31.81 -1.90
N ALA A 402 -2.04 -33.14 -1.77
CA ALA A 402 -1.85 -33.86 -0.50
C ALA A 402 -0.36 -34.04 -0.16
N ASP A 403 -0.03 -34.13 1.14
CA ASP A 403 1.33 -34.30 1.68
C ASP A 403 2.35 -33.25 1.17
N ALA A 404 1.85 -32.11 0.73
CA ALA A 404 2.61 -31.02 0.14
C ALA A 404 3.28 -30.16 1.20
N ILE A 405 4.30 -29.41 0.79
CA ILE A 405 4.90 -28.36 1.61
C ILE A 405 4.04 -27.12 1.48
N VAL A 406 3.74 -26.47 2.60
CA VAL A 406 3.04 -25.19 2.62
C VAL A 406 4.02 -24.09 3.04
N ARG A 407 4.13 -23.02 2.26
CA ARG A 407 5.06 -21.91 2.49
C ARG A 407 4.58 -20.59 1.90
#